data_AF-A0A9E3MP54-F1
#
_entry.id   AF-A0A9E3MP54-F1
#
_cell.length_a   1.000
_cell.length_b   1.000
_cell.length_c   1.000
_cell.angle_alpha   90.00
_cell.angle_beta   90.00
_cell.angle_gamma   90.00
#
_symmetry.space_group_name_H-M   'P 1'
#
loop_
_entity.id
_entity.type
_entity.pdbx_description
1 polymer ?
#
loop_
_entity_poly.entity_id
_entity_poly.type
_entity_poly.pdbx_seq_one_letter_code
_entity_poly.pdbx_strand_id
1 'polypeptide(L)'
;FAESDLAAYHVPTHADVPDIEAHWIDEDDTRLNPMGSKGIGEIGIVGTAAAIGNAVFHATGVRLRELPLTPDRVLSGIRERGGSSAG
;
A
#
# COMPACT_ATOMS: atom_id res chain seq x y z
N PHE A 1 5.39 -20.71 -3.94
CA PHE A 1 4.39 -20.00 -4.75
C PHE A 1 3.59 -21.07 -5.49
N ALA A 2 2.44 -21.49 -4.95
CA ALA A 2 1.77 -22.73 -5.37
C ALA A 2 0.34 -22.52 -5.90
N GLU A 3 -0.22 -21.31 -5.81
CA GLU A 3 -1.61 -21.12 -6.25
C GLU A 3 -1.66 -20.80 -7.72
N SER A 4 -2.38 -21.67 -8.45
CA SER A 4 -2.54 -21.62 -9.90
C SER A 4 -3.95 -21.16 -10.30
N ASP A 5 -4.73 -20.69 -9.32
CA ASP A 5 -6.07 -20.14 -9.51
C ASP A 5 -6.21 -18.78 -8.81
N LEU A 6 -7.20 -18.01 -9.29
CA LEU A 6 -7.52 -16.68 -8.76
C LEU A 6 -8.44 -16.72 -7.54
N ALA A 7 -8.90 -17.90 -7.12
CA ALA A 7 -9.70 -18.02 -5.91
C ALA A 7 -8.80 -17.92 -4.67
N ALA A 8 -7.60 -18.50 -4.73
CA ALA A 8 -6.63 -18.45 -3.64
C ALA A 8 -5.60 -17.31 -3.81
N TYR A 9 -5.31 -16.87 -5.05
CA TYR A 9 -4.47 -15.70 -5.29
C TYR A 9 -5.31 -14.41 -5.29
N HIS A 10 -5.36 -13.73 -4.15
CA HIS A 10 -6.17 -12.53 -3.98
C HIS A 10 -5.74 -11.40 -4.94
N VAL A 11 -6.67 -11.00 -5.80
CA VAL A 11 -6.59 -9.81 -6.66
C VAL A 11 -7.72 -8.86 -6.24
N PRO A 12 -7.43 -7.55 -6.05
CA PRO A 12 -8.48 -6.58 -5.73
C PRO A 12 -9.58 -6.54 -6.79
N THR A 13 -10.82 -6.44 -6.32
CA THR A 13 -12.03 -6.24 -7.11
C THR A 13 -12.47 -4.78 -7.01
N HIS A 14 -13.48 -4.39 -7.81
CA HIS A 14 -14.04 -3.04 -7.75
C HIS A 14 -14.56 -2.65 -6.35
N ALA A 15 -14.95 -3.61 -5.52
CA ALA A 15 -15.45 -3.32 -4.16
C ALA A 15 -14.33 -2.97 -3.17
N ASP A 16 -13.07 -3.31 -3.46
CA ASP A 16 -11.95 -3.16 -2.53
C ASP A 16 -11.31 -1.77 -2.54
N VAL A 17 -11.41 -1.05 -3.68
CA VAL A 17 -10.83 0.28 -3.87
C VAL A 17 -11.89 1.22 -4.44
N PRO A 18 -12.77 1.79 -3.59
CA PRO A 18 -13.89 2.59 -4.07
C PRO A 18 -13.46 3.97 -4.62
N ASP A 19 -12.40 4.55 -4.06
CA ASP A 19 -11.95 5.91 -4.37
C ASP A 19 -10.47 5.93 -4.76
N ILE A 20 -10.15 6.63 -5.84
CA ILE A 20 -8.78 6.93 -6.29
C ILE A 20 -8.74 8.39 -6.77
N GLU A 21 -7.91 9.20 -6.12
CA GLU A 21 -7.66 10.58 -6.52
C GLU A 21 -6.32 10.69 -7.26
N ALA A 22 -6.30 11.49 -8.32
CA ALA A 22 -5.15 11.67 -9.17
C ALA A 22 -4.83 13.17 -9.29
N HIS A 23 -3.67 13.58 -8.78
CA HIS A 23 -3.25 14.99 -8.74
C HIS A 23 -2.10 15.24 -9.70
N TRP A 24 -2.32 16.09 -10.70
CA TRP A 24 -1.27 16.44 -11.66
C TRP A 24 -0.38 17.52 -11.09
N ILE A 25 0.92 17.31 -11.26
CA ILE A 25 1.94 18.29 -10.90
C ILE A 25 2.14 19.17 -12.13
N ASP A 26 1.89 20.47 -11.97
CA ASP A 26 2.10 21.45 -13.01
C ASP A 26 3.60 21.79 -13.07
N GLU A 27 4.33 21.04 -13.89
CA GLU A 27 5.77 21.17 -14.09
C GLU A 27 6.12 21.03 -15.57
N ASP A 28 6.87 22.00 -16.10
CA ASP A 28 7.48 21.94 -17.43
C ASP A 28 8.98 21.66 -17.30
N ASP A 29 9.42 20.49 -17.75
CA ASP A 29 10.83 20.07 -17.75
C ASP A 29 11.39 20.02 -19.17
N THR A 30 11.78 21.19 -19.66
CA THR A 30 12.42 21.38 -20.98
C THR A 30 13.81 20.74 -21.11
N ARG A 31 14.40 20.24 -20.02
CA ARG A 31 15.72 19.59 -20.03
C ARG A 31 15.65 18.08 -20.18
N LEU A 32 14.50 17.48 -19.90
CA LEU A 32 14.34 16.03 -19.86
C LEU A 32 14.36 15.41 -21.27
N ASN A 33 13.47 15.86 -22.14
CA ASN A 33 13.39 15.46 -23.54
C ASN A 33 12.65 16.53 -24.37
N PRO A 34 12.76 16.51 -25.72
CA PRO A 34 12.10 17.51 -26.57
C PRO A 34 10.58 17.58 -26.44
N MET A 35 9.94 16.54 -25.90
CA MET A 35 8.49 16.47 -25.69
C MET A 35 8.06 16.88 -24.27
N GLY A 36 9.00 17.15 -23.36
CA GLY A 36 8.74 17.46 -21.95
C GLY A 36 8.04 16.34 -21.16
N SER A 37 7.95 15.12 -21.69
CA SER A 37 7.10 14.06 -21.14
C SER A 37 7.85 13.13 -20.18
N LYS A 38 7.19 12.69 -19.11
CA LYS A 38 7.72 11.75 -18.11
C LYS A 38 6.93 10.44 -18.15
N GLY A 39 7.62 9.30 -18.01
CA GLY A 39 6.96 8.02 -17.82
C GLY A 39 6.40 7.92 -16.39
N ILE A 40 5.10 7.65 -16.24
CA ILE A 40 4.43 7.62 -14.93
C ILE A 40 3.82 6.25 -14.58
N GLY A 41 3.92 5.26 -15.46
CA GLY A 41 3.21 3.98 -15.34
C GLY A 41 3.51 3.20 -14.04
N GLU A 42 4.73 3.32 -13.51
CA GLU A 42 5.15 2.62 -12.29
C GLU A 42 5.11 3.50 -11.03
N ILE A 43 5.07 4.82 -11.18
CA ILE A 43 5.20 5.76 -10.05
C ILE A 43 4.10 5.52 -9.01
N GLY A 44 2.89 5.27 -9.49
CA GLY A 44 1.73 5.02 -8.64
C GLY A 44 1.83 3.75 -7.81
N ILE A 45 2.61 2.74 -8.20
CA ILE A 45 2.67 1.45 -7.47
C ILE A 45 3.88 1.34 -6.54
N VAL A 46 5.00 2.01 -6.85
CA VAL A 46 6.26 1.90 -6.09
C VAL A 46 6.09 2.28 -4.61
N GLY A 47 5.33 3.35 -4.34
CA GLY A 47 5.12 3.84 -2.97
C GLY A 47 3.96 3.19 -2.22
N THR A 48 3.07 2.48 -2.90
CA THR A 48 1.74 2.10 -2.36
C THR A 48 1.82 1.21 -1.14
N ALA A 49 2.64 0.15 -1.19
CA ALA A 49 2.77 -0.77 -0.06
C ALA A 49 3.32 -0.08 1.19
N ALA A 50 4.28 0.85 1.01
CA ALA A 50 4.85 1.63 2.11
C ALA A 50 3.83 2.63 2.68
N ALA A 51 3.07 3.31 1.83
CA ALA A 51 2.01 4.23 2.23
C ALA A 51 0.92 3.51 3.06
N ILE A 52 0.42 2.37 2.58
CA ILE A 52 -0.55 1.54 3.30
C ILE A 52 0.03 1.05 4.64
N GLY A 53 1.27 0.56 4.66
CA GLY A 53 1.93 0.13 5.90
C GLY A 53 2.10 1.26 6.92
N ASN A 54 2.35 2.48 6.46
CA ASN A 54 2.38 3.66 7.32
C ASN A 54 0.99 4.04 7.84
N ALA A 55 -0.05 3.95 7.02
CA ALA A 55 -1.42 4.20 7.44
C ALA A 55 -1.89 3.19 8.51
N VAL A 56 -1.57 1.90 8.33
CA VAL A 56 -1.85 0.86 9.33
C VAL A 56 -1.14 1.17 10.65
N PHE A 57 0.16 1.51 10.61
CA PHE A 57 0.88 1.91 11.82
C PHE A 57 0.29 3.17 12.48
N HIS A 58 -0.07 4.18 11.69
CA HIS A 58 -0.68 5.40 12.21
C HIS A 58 -2.01 5.11 12.93
N ALA A 59 -2.85 4.24 12.36
CA ALA A 59 -4.16 3.90 12.91
C ALA A 59 -4.09 2.96 14.13
N THR A 60 -3.12 2.04 14.16
CA THR A 60 -3.09 0.93 15.14
C THR A 60 -1.93 0.99 16.12
N GLY A 61 -0.88 1.75 15.81
CA GLY A 61 0.41 1.73 16.50
C GLY A 61 1.24 0.46 16.27
N VAL A 62 0.77 -0.49 15.45
CA VAL A 62 1.45 -1.76 15.17
C VAL A 62 2.31 -1.60 13.92
N ARG A 63 3.61 -1.90 14.02
CA ARG A 63 4.54 -1.81 12.90
C ARG A 63 4.83 -3.19 12.31
N LEU A 64 4.13 -3.54 11.25
CA LEU A 64 4.43 -4.71 10.43
C LEU A 64 5.50 -4.35 9.37
N ARG A 65 6.51 -5.21 9.20
CA ARG A 65 7.59 -5.04 8.20
C ARG A 65 7.59 -6.12 7.12
N GLU A 66 6.65 -7.06 7.21
CA GLU A 66 6.49 -8.15 6.27
C GLU A 66 5.15 -8.00 5.55
N LEU A 67 5.21 -8.08 4.21
CA LEU A 67 4.03 -8.11 3.36
C LEU A 67 3.66 -9.58 3.05
N PRO A 68 2.39 -9.85 2.70
CA PRO A 68 1.23 -8.95 2.77
C PRO A 68 0.80 -8.62 4.21
N LEU A 69 0.11 -7.48 4.38
CA LEU A 69 -0.49 -7.06 5.65
C LEU A 69 -1.84 -7.74 5.87
N THR A 70 -1.84 -9.07 6.02
CA THR A 70 -3.08 -9.83 6.15
C THR A 70 -3.81 -9.51 7.47
N PRO A 71 -5.16 -9.60 7.52
CA PRO A 71 -5.94 -9.28 8.71
C PRO A 71 -5.50 -10.03 9.97
N ASP A 72 -5.10 -11.30 9.85
CA ASP A 72 -4.61 -12.12 10.95
C ASP A 72 -3.31 -11.58 11.56
N ARG A 73 -2.36 -11.12 10.73
CA ARG A 73 -1.11 -10.50 11.18
C ARG A 73 -1.36 -9.17 11.87
N VAL A 74 -2.23 -8.33 11.30
CA VAL A 74 -2.61 -7.04 11.90
C VAL A 74 -3.31 -7.26 13.25
N LEU A 75 -4.27 -8.17 13.30
CA LEU A 75 -5.03 -8.47 14.52
C LEU A 75 -4.13 -9.05 15.62
N SER A 76 -3.20 -9.93 15.26
CA SER A 76 -2.23 -10.50 16.21
C SER A 76 -1.36 -9.39 16.82
N GLY A 77 -0.81 -8.50 15.99
CA GLY A 77 -0.01 -7.37 16.48
C GLY A 77 -0.80 -6.39 17.36
N ILE A 78 -2.09 -6.17 17.07
CA ILE A 78 -2.97 -5.33 17.92
C ILE A 78 -3.17 -5.98 19.30
N ARG A 79 -3.39 -7.30 19.34
CA ARG A 79 -3.59 -8.05 20.58
C ARG A 79 -2.35 -8.08 21.45
N GLU A 80 -1.19 -8.36 20.87
CA GLU A 80 0.10 -8.36 21.57
C GLU A 80 0.39 -7.00 22.21
N ARG A 81 0.08 -5.90 21.49
CA ARG A 81 0.22 -4.54 22.01
C ARG A 81 -0.74 -4.25 23.16
N GLY A 82 -2.02 -4.63 23.04
CA GLY A 82 -3.03 -4.43 24.08
C GLY A 82 -2.77 -5.24 25.36
N GLY A 83 -2.09 -6.37 25.27
CA GLY A 83 -1.66 -7.16 26.43
C GLY A 83 -0.43 -6.60 27.16
N SER A 84 0.32 -5.69 26.53
CA SER A 84 1.55 -5.11 27.08
C SER A 84 1.31 -3.89 27.98
N SER A 85 0.11 -3.30 27.98
CA SER A 85 -0.26 -2.15 28.82
C SER A 85 -0.89 -2.51 30.18
N ALA A 86 -0.81 -3.78 30.60
CA ALA A 86 -1.35 -4.28 31.87
C ALA A 86 -0.27 -4.68 32.89
N GLY A 87 0.97 -4.20 32.72
CA GLY A 87 2.10 -4.41 33.65
C GLY A 87 2.61 -3.09 34.24
#